data_AF-A0A1B7W8X5-F1
#
_entry.id   AF-A0A1B7W8X5-F1
#
_cell.length_a   1.000
_cell.length_b   1.000
_cell.length_c   1.000
_cell.angle_alpha   90.00
_cell.angle_beta   90.00
_cell.angle_gamma   90.00
#
_symmetry.space_group_name_H-M   'P 1'
#
loop_
_entity.id
_entity.type
_entity.pdbx_description
1 polymer ?
#
loop_
_entity_poly.entity_id
_entity_poly.type
_entity_poly.pdbx_seq_one_letter_code
_entity_poly.pdbx_strand_id
1 'polypeptide(L)'
;MHQTILNFFMGNVKNSPFRRLLATTLALMVFSGGLIPETALALQKSPNSIQPYLERVINRLTEFRLDNGLKFIVLERHQAPVVSFLTYADVGGIDEPDGQTGVAHFLEHLAFKGTKRIGTTDYKAEAPLLAKLEQLDNQIKTAKANSKKDEIARLETEFKSVESQAIKLVKQNEMGQIVEQAGGVGLNATTSSEATRYFYSFPANKLELWMSLESDRFLDPVFREFYQEKEVILEERRLRVENSPIGQMVEKFID
;
A
#
# COMPACT_ATOMS: atom_id res chain seq x y z
N MET A 1 -14.15 -9.59 -44.11
CA MET A 1 -13.07 -9.84 -45.09
C MET A 1 -12.35 -11.15 -44.74
N HIS A 2 -13.14 -12.23 -44.71
CA HIS A 2 -12.68 -13.60 -44.85
C HIS A 2 -12.71 -13.96 -46.33
N GLN A 3 -11.88 -14.91 -46.77
CA GLN A 3 -11.88 -15.55 -48.10
C GLN A 3 -11.33 -14.71 -49.28
N THR A 4 -10.03 -14.42 -49.33
CA THR A 4 -9.38 -14.12 -50.63
C THR A 4 -7.87 -14.37 -50.72
N ILE A 5 -7.29 -15.32 -49.97
CA ILE A 5 -5.86 -15.71 -50.14
C ILE A 5 -5.67 -17.22 -50.34
N LEU A 6 -6.70 -18.05 -50.13
CA LEU A 6 -6.57 -19.51 -50.21
C LEU A 6 -6.79 -20.12 -51.62
N ASN A 7 -7.07 -19.33 -52.65
CA ASN A 7 -7.44 -19.83 -53.99
C ASN A 7 -6.37 -19.65 -55.08
N PHE A 8 -5.13 -19.31 -54.74
CA PHE A 8 -4.08 -19.07 -55.74
C PHE A 8 -3.15 -20.26 -56.01
N PHE A 9 -3.29 -21.39 -55.29
CA PHE A 9 -2.32 -22.50 -55.40
C PHE A 9 -2.92 -23.92 -55.44
N MET A 10 -4.16 -24.07 -55.92
CA MET A 10 -4.71 -25.40 -56.23
C MET A 10 -5.27 -25.46 -57.66
N GLY A 11 -4.34 -25.43 -58.62
CA GLY A 11 -4.58 -25.89 -59.98
C GLY A 11 -4.29 -27.40 -60.08
N ASN A 12 -5.34 -28.16 -60.36
CA ASN A 12 -5.33 -29.58 -60.75
C ASN A 12 -4.13 -29.97 -61.62
N VAL A 13 -3.23 -30.84 -61.12
CA VAL A 13 -2.38 -31.66 -61.99
C VAL A 13 -2.35 -33.10 -61.46
N LYS A 14 -2.92 -33.97 -62.30
CA LYS A 14 -3.09 -35.41 -62.15
C LYS A 14 -1.76 -36.16 -62.01
N ASN A 15 -1.79 -37.23 -61.22
CA ASN A 15 -0.89 -38.40 -61.17
C ASN A 15 0.35 -38.36 -62.08
N SER A 16 1.53 -38.12 -61.49
CA SER A 16 2.81 -38.46 -62.11
C SER A 16 3.58 -39.50 -61.28
N PRO A 17 4.28 -40.45 -61.92
CA PRO A 17 5.03 -41.53 -61.25
C PRO A 17 6.20 -41.00 -60.38
N PHE A 18 6.50 -39.70 -60.47
CA PHE A 18 7.57 -39.03 -59.73
C PHE A 18 7.29 -38.90 -58.22
N ARG A 19 6.01 -38.83 -57.78
CA ARG A 19 5.68 -38.80 -56.34
C ARG A 19 5.92 -40.14 -55.65
N ARG A 20 5.82 -41.27 -56.36
CA ARG A 20 6.11 -42.59 -55.77
C ARG A 20 7.59 -42.77 -55.50
N LEU A 21 8.46 -42.26 -56.38
CA LEU A 21 9.91 -42.31 -56.20
C LEU A 21 10.38 -41.41 -55.05
N LEU A 22 9.77 -40.22 -54.90
CA LEU A 22 10.07 -39.28 -53.81
C LEU A 22 9.56 -39.75 -52.44
N ALA A 23 8.43 -40.48 -52.41
CA ALA A 23 7.89 -41.05 -51.18
C ALA A 23 8.71 -42.25 -50.68
N THR A 24 9.32 -43.03 -51.59
CA THR A 24 10.22 -44.15 -51.21
C THR A 24 11.59 -43.70 -50.70
N THR A 25 12.13 -42.56 -51.16
CA THR A 25 13.38 -42.01 -50.60
C THR A 25 13.18 -41.35 -49.23
N LEU A 26 12.01 -40.75 -48.97
CA LEU A 26 11.72 -40.17 -47.66
C LEU A 26 11.50 -41.24 -46.57
N ALA A 27 10.95 -42.41 -46.92
CA ALA A 27 10.72 -43.51 -45.98
C ALA A 27 12.03 -44.24 -45.56
N LEU A 28 13.07 -44.21 -46.39
CA LEU A 28 14.38 -44.80 -46.08
C LEU A 28 15.26 -43.91 -45.18
N MET A 29 15.00 -42.60 -45.10
CA MET A 29 15.69 -41.71 -44.13
C MET A 29 15.12 -41.79 -42.71
N VAL A 30 13.93 -42.37 -42.52
CA VAL A 30 13.30 -42.49 -41.20
C VAL A 30 13.77 -43.76 -40.46
N PHE A 31 14.41 -44.73 -41.14
CA PHE A 31 14.76 -46.04 -40.55
C PHE A 31 16.27 -46.33 -40.41
N SER A 32 17.14 -45.37 -40.72
CA SER A 32 18.55 -45.43 -40.32
C SER A 32 18.74 -44.57 -39.07
N GLY A 33 18.71 -45.21 -37.90
CA GLY A 33 19.04 -44.59 -36.63
C GLY A 33 20.44 -43.98 -36.67
N GLY A 34 20.50 -42.68 -36.95
CA GLY A 34 21.65 -41.85 -36.63
C GLY A 34 21.47 -41.38 -35.20
N LEU A 35 22.41 -41.75 -34.33
CA LEU A 35 22.65 -41.11 -33.04
C LEU A 35 22.61 -39.59 -33.23
N ILE A 36 21.49 -38.96 -32.89
CA ILE A 36 21.53 -37.54 -32.54
C ILE A 36 22.04 -37.55 -31.11
N PRO A 37 23.30 -37.14 -30.84
CA PRO A 37 23.70 -36.93 -29.47
C PRO A 37 22.69 -35.94 -28.90
N GLU A 38 22.10 -36.25 -27.74
CA GLU A 38 21.43 -35.25 -26.92
C GLU A 38 22.48 -34.18 -26.60
N THR A 39 22.59 -33.19 -27.47
CA THR A 39 23.18 -31.91 -27.11
C THR A 39 22.17 -31.32 -26.15
N ALA A 40 22.34 -31.63 -24.87
CA ALA A 40 21.82 -30.79 -23.81
C ALA A 40 22.29 -29.37 -24.16
N LEU A 41 21.37 -28.55 -24.67
CA LEU A 41 21.52 -27.11 -24.69
C LEU A 41 21.63 -26.72 -23.22
N ALA A 42 22.86 -26.75 -22.70
CA ALA A 42 23.16 -26.13 -21.43
C ALA A 42 22.68 -24.70 -21.58
N LEU A 43 21.59 -24.35 -20.88
CA LEU A 43 21.12 -22.97 -20.77
C LEU A 43 22.35 -22.16 -20.37
N GLN A 44 22.88 -21.42 -21.34
CA GLN A 44 24.10 -20.66 -21.15
C GLN A 44 23.78 -19.64 -20.07
N LYS A 45 24.31 -19.87 -18.87
CA LYS A 45 24.04 -19.06 -17.67
C LYS A 45 24.34 -17.62 -18.07
N SER A 46 23.31 -16.79 -18.15
CA SER A 46 23.46 -15.41 -18.61
C SER A 46 24.58 -14.74 -17.80
N PRO A 47 25.55 -14.07 -18.45
CA PRO A 47 26.66 -13.41 -17.77
C PRO A 47 26.17 -12.29 -16.83
N ASN A 48 24.89 -11.91 -16.92
CA ASN A 48 24.24 -10.88 -16.10
C ASN A 48 23.29 -11.48 -15.05
N SER A 49 23.68 -12.57 -14.39
CA SER A 49 22.91 -13.07 -13.25
C SER A 49 23.03 -12.11 -12.06
N ILE A 50 21.90 -11.61 -11.56
CA ILE A 50 21.84 -10.84 -10.31
C ILE A 50 21.95 -11.75 -9.06
N GLN A 51 21.98 -13.06 -9.24
CA GLN A 51 21.99 -14.04 -8.15
C GLN A 51 23.12 -13.80 -7.14
N PRO A 52 24.38 -13.54 -7.55
CA PRO A 52 25.45 -13.27 -6.61
C PRO A 52 25.22 -12.00 -5.78
N TYR A 53 24.48 -11.02 -6.32
CA TYR A 53 24.08 -9.83 -5.56
C TYR A 53 22.99 -10.17 -4.54
N LEU A 54 21.96 -10.92 -4.94
CA LEU A 54 20.89 -11.35 -4.04
C LEU A 54 21.44 -12.19 -2.87
N GLU A 55 22.32 -13.15 -3.15
CA GLU A 55 22.95 -13.97 -2.11
C GLU A 55 23.75 -13.12 -1.10
N ARG A 56 24.49 -12.11 -1.58
CA ARG A 56 25.20 -11.17 -0.69
C ARG A 56 24.25 -10.35 0.18
N VAL A 57 23.08 -9.97 -0.34
CA VAL A 57 22.07 -9.25 0.44
C VAL A 57 21.45 -10.19 1.47
N ILE A 58 21.02 -11.38 1.06
CA ILE A 58 20.42 -12.40 1.93
C ILE A 58 21.36 -12.77 3.08
N ASN A 59 22.65 -12.98 2.80
CA ASN A 59 23.64 -13.30 3.83
C ASN A 59 23.89 -12.18 4.85
N ARG A 60 23.43 -10.95 4.56
CA ARG A 60 23.51 -9.78 5.46
C ARG A 60 22.16 -9.44 6.11
N LEU A 61 21.10 -10.14 5.74
CA LEU A 61 19.81 -9.98 6.38
C LEU A 61 19.83 -10.69 7.73
N THR A 62 19.39 -9.97 8.75
CA THR A 62 19.07 -10.54 10.06
C THR A 62 17.56 -10.47 10.24
N GLU A 63 16.94 -11.62 10.48
CA GLU A 63 15.52 -11.72 10.78
C GLU A 63 15.32 -12.21 12.21
N PHE A 64 14.44 -11.55 12.96
CA PHE A 64 14.04 -11.98 14.29
C PHE A 64 12.62 -11.51 14.59
N ARG A 65 12.01 -12.11 15.61
CA ARG A 65 10.66 -11.78 16.08
C ARG A 65 10.71 -11.45 17.55
N LEU A 66 10.02 -10.38 17.95
CA LEU A 66 9.84 -10.02 19.35
C LEU A 66 8.75 -10.89 19.98
N ASP A 67 8.69 -10.91 21.32
CA ASP A 67 7.70 -11.69 22.08
C ASP A 67 6.25 -11.29 21.76
N ASN A 68 6.02 -10.03 21.39
CA ASN A 68 4.71 -9.52 20.97
C ASN A 68 4.35 -9.90 19.51
N GLY A 69 5.21 -10.63 18.81
CA GLY A 69 5.00 -11.06 17.43
C GLY A 69 5.45 -10.08 16.34
N LEU A 70 6.01 -8.92 16.69
CA LEU A 70 6.55 -8.00 15.68
C LEU A 70 7.80 -8.62 15.03
N LYS A 71 7.78 -8.74 13.69
CA LYS A 71 8.89 -9.28 12.90
C LYS A 71 9.79 -8.13 12.43
N PHE A 72 11.09 -8.27 12.68
CA PHE A 72 12.12 -7.39 12.14
C PHE A 72 12.90 -8.09 11.03
N ILE A 73 13.13 -7.35 9.96
CA ILE A 73 14.02 -7.73 8.85
C ILE A 73 15.03 -6.59 8.70
N VAL A 74 16.27 -6.85 9.06
CA VAL A 74 17.32 -5.82 9.16
C VAL A 74 18.42 -6.10 8.15
N LEU A 75 18.72 -5.11 7.30
CA LEU A 75 19.85 -5.12 6.39
C LEU A 75 20.90 -4.12 6.86
N GLU A 76 21.95 -4.59 7.53
CA GLU A 76 22.99 -3.71 8.07
C GLU A 76 23.97 -3.25 6.97
N ARG A 77 24.15 -1.92 6.82
CA ARG A 77 25.03 -1.29 5.82
C ARG A 77 25.76 -0.06 6.38
N HIS A 78 27.04 -0.19 6.69
CA HIS A 78 27.86 0.93 7.22
C HIS A 78 28.43 1.89 6.15
N GLN A 79 28.00 1.80 4.90
CA GLN A 79 28.51 2.67 3.82
C GLN A 79 27.96 4.10 3.88
N ALA A 80 26.77 4.27 4.46
CA ALA A 80 26.14 5.57 4.66
C ALA A 80 25.72 5.67 6.13
N PRO A 81 25.89 6.84 6.79
CA PRO A 81 25.51 7.06 8.18
C PRO A 81 23.99 7.32 8.30
N VAL A 82 23.19 6.51 7.61
CA VAL A 82 21.72 6.65 7.50
C VAL A 82 21.08 5.31 7.82
N VAL A 83 19.95 5.36 8.49
CA VAL A 83 19.05 4.24 8.69
C VAL A 83 17.70 4.57 8.07
N SER A 84 17.16 3.64 7.30
CA SER A 84 15.85 3.77 6.64
C SER A 84 14.90 2.76 7.25
N PHE A 85 13.70 3.21 7.55
CA PHE A 85 12.69 2.42 8.21
C PHE A 85 11.45 2.30 7.35
N LEU A 86 10.83 1.13 7.44
CA LEU A 86 9.53 0.86 6.86
C LEU A 86 8.76 -0.01 7.86
N THR A 87 7.73 0.56 8.46
CA THR A 87 6.76 -0.21 9.24
C THR A 87 5.68 -0.69 8.29
N TYR A 88 5.54 -2.01 8.17
CA TYR A 88 4.58 -2.68 7.31
C TYR A 88 3.44 -3.23 8.16
N ALA A 89 2.25 -2.66 8.01
CA ALA A 89 1.04 -3.23 8.57
C ALA A 89 0.37 -4.09 7.49
N ASP A 90 0.21 -5.38 7.77
CA ASP A 90 -0.42 -6.38 6.91
C ASP A 90 -1.95 -6.24 6.99
N VAL A 91 -2.42 -5.05 6.63
CA VAL A 91 -3.81 -4.63 6.59
C VAL A 91 -3.94 -3.52 5.55
N GLY A 92 -4.93 -3.61 4.68
CA GLY A 92 -5.18 -2.62 3.63
C GLY A 92 -6.67 -2.47 3.32
N GLY A 93 -6.96 -1.92 2.14
CA GLY A 93 -8.33 -1.72 1.68
C GLY A 93 -9.15 -3.01 1.55
N ILE A 94 -8.52 -4.16 1.30
CA ILE A 94 -9.22 -5.45 1.17
C ILE A 94 -9.75 -5.99 2.51
N ASP A 95 -9.19 -5.52 3.62
CA ASP A 95 -9.57 -5.93 4.97
C ASP A 95 -10.69 -5.05 5.56
N GLU A 96 -11.17 -4.06 4.79
CA GLU A 96 -12.21 -3.14 5.24
C GLU A 96 -13.59 -3.83 5.22
N PRO A 97 -14.42 -3.64 6.26
CA PRO A 97 -15.79 -4.16 6.24
C PRO A 97 -16.61 -3.54 5.11
N ASP A 98 -17.51 -4.33 4.53
CA ASP A 98 -18.47 -3.83 3.54
C ASP A 98 -19.21 -2.58 4.03
N GLY A 99 -19.24 -1.56 3.19
CA GLY A 99 -19.85 -0.26 3.52
C GLY A 99 -19.03 0.64 4.45
N GLN A 100 -17.82 0.22 4.84
CA GLN A 100 -16.84 1.02 5.59
C GLN A 100 -15.55 1.22 4.79
N THR A 101 -15.69 1.45 3.48
CA THR A 101 -14.56 1.66 2.57
C THR A 101 -13.80 2.94 2.89
N GLY A 102 -12.47 2.89 2.84
CA GLY A 102 -11.54 3.98 3.09
C GLY A 102 -11.04 4.11 4.53
N VAL A 103 -11.42 3.21 5.44
CA VAL A 103 -10.99 3.23 6.85
C VAL A 103 -9.47 3.02 6.99
N ALA A 104 -8.85 2.13 6.21
CA ALA A 104 -7.41 1.90 6.27
C ALA A 104 -6.63 3.15 5.83
N HIS A 105 -7.06 3.76 4.73
CA HIS A 105 -6.50 5.03 4.26
C HIS A 105 -6.76 6.17 5.25
N PHE A 106 -7.92 6.18 5.91
CA PHE A 106 -8.20 7.18 6.93
C PHE A 106 -7.31 6.99 8.17
N LEU A 107 -7.12 5.76 8.63
CA LEU A 107 -6.22 5.45 9.73
C LEU A 107 -4.77 5.85 9.42
N GLU A 108 -4.34 5.72 8.15
CA GLU A 108 -3.05 6.23 7.69
C GLU A 108 -2.87 7.72 8.00
N HIS A 109 -3.85 8.55 7.62
CA HIS A 109 -3.82 10.00 7.90
C HIS A 109 -3.84 10.28 9.40
N LEU A 110 -4.72 9.58 10.13
CA LEU A 110 -4.90 9.78 11.57
C LEU A 110 -3.66 9.37 12.38
N ALA A 111 -2.85 8.43 11.89
CA ALA A 111 -1.62 8.01 12.54
C ALA A 111 -0.58 9.14 12.65
N PHE A 112 -0.71 10.22 11.87
CA PHE A 112 0.16 11.41 11.96
C PHE A 112 -0.41 12.52 12.86
N LYS A 113 -1.65 12.39 13.34
CA LYS A 113 -2.32 13.39 14.17
C LYS A 113 -1.84 13.40 15.63
N GLY A 114 -0.93 12.49 15.96
CA GLY A 114 -0.16 12.47 17.19
C GLY A 114 -0.62 11.40 18.18
N THR A 115 -0.15 11.58 19.41
CA THR A 115 -0.29 10.62 20.51
C THR A 115 -0.69 11.37 21.78
N LYS A 116 -0.68 10.69 22.93
CA LYS A 116 -0.88 11.36 24.22
C LYS A 116 0.25 12.33 24.57
N ARG A 117 1.42 12.19 23.94
CA ARG A 117 2.63 12.98 24.18
C ARG A 117 2.95 13.97 23.05
N ILE A 118 2.55 13.65 21.82
CA ILE A 118 2.87 14.41 20.60
C ILE A 118 1.57 14.89 19.95
N GLY A 119 1.57 16.10 19.39
CA GLY A 119 0.44 16.71 18.69
C GLY A 119 -0.46 17.56 19.58
N THR A 120 -0.05 17.88 20.82
CA THR A 120 -0.88 18.62 21.78
C THR A 120 -0.07 19.49 22.73
N THR A 121 -0.70 20.55 23.24
CA THR A 121 -0.18 21.39 24.32
C THR A 121 -0.52 20.83 25.70
N ASP A 122 -1.69 20.20 25.87
CA ASP A 122 -2.12 19.54 27.10
C ASP A 122 -3.15 18.44 26.81
N TYR A 123 -2.70 17.18 26.80
CA TYR A 123 -3.58 16.04 26.57
C TYR A 123 -4.64 15.86 27.66
N LYS A 124 -4.36 16.23 28.92
CA LYS A 124 -5.32 16.04 30.01
C LYS A 124 -6.52 16.98 29.87
N ALA A 125 -6.28 18.20 29.39
CA ALA A 125 -7.34 19.15 29.04
C ALA A 125 -8.05 18.78 27.73
N GLU A 126 -7.32 18.20 26.77
CA GLU A 126 -7.84 17.83 25.45
C GLU A 126 -8.74 16.58 25.47
N ALA A 127 -8.34 15.52 26.17
CA ALA A 127 -9.05 14.24 26.22
C ALA A 127 -10.57 14.35 26.49
N PRO A 128 -11.06 15.12 27.49
CA PRO A 128 -12.50 15.27 27.71
C PRO A 128 -13.22 16.00 26.57
N LEU A 129 -12.54 16.90 25.84
CA LEU A 129 -13.12 17.57 24.66
C LEU A 129 -13.29 16.58 23.52
N LEU A 130 -12.29 15.73 23.26
CA LEU A 130 -12.36 14.68 22.24
C LEU A 130 -13.50 13.68 22.55
N ALA A 131 -13.61 13.22 23.79
CA ALA A 131 -14.69 12.35 24.22
C ALA A 131 -16.08 13.02 24.08
N LYS A 132 -16.17 14.32 24.37
CA LYS A 132 -17.40 15.09 24.19
C LYS A 132 -17.77 15.23 22.71
N LEU A 133 -16.80 15.39 21.80
CA LEU A 133 -17.05 15.41 20.35
C LEU A 133 -17.63 14.08 19.88
N GLU A 134 -17.07 12.95 20.29
CA GLU A 134 -17.60 11.63 19.98
C GLU A 134 -19.03 11.45 20.50
N GLN A 135 -19.29 11.85 21.75
CA GLN A 135 -20.64 11.81 22.32
C GLN A 135 -21.62 12.66 21.50
N LEU A 136 -21.24 13.88 21.14
CA LEU A 136 -22.08 14.79 20.35
C LEU A 136 -22.34 14.23 18.95
N ASP A 137 -21.34 13.65 18.29
CA ASP A 137 -21.51 12.99 16.98
C ASP A 137 -22.53 11.83 17.06
N ASN A 138 -22.43 10.98 18.08
CA ASN A 138 -23.40 9.91 18.31
C ASN A 138 -24.83 10.43 18.55
N GLN A 139 -24.97 11.54 19.28
CA GLN A 139 -26.25 12.21 19.49
C GLN A 139 -26.79 12.82 18.18
N ILE A 140 -25.93 13.46 17.39
CA ILE A 140 -26.30 14.02 16.08
C ILE A 140 -26.77 12.92 15.15
N LYS A 141 -26.06 11.79 15.05
CA LYS A 141 -26.45 10.61 14.27
C LYS A 141 -27.83 10.09 14.70
N THR A 142 -28.06 9.98 16.01
CA THR A 142 -29.35 9.54 16.56
C THR A 142 -30.47 10.53 16.26
N ALA A 143 -30.23 11.83 16.39
CA ALA A 143 -31.21 12.87 16.09
C ALA A 143 -31.54 12.93 14.58
N LYS A 144 -30.54 12.71 13.71
CA LYS A 144 -30.71 12.57 12.24
C LYS A 144 -31.58 11.37 11.90
N ALA A 145 -31.32 10.20 12.49
CA ALA A 145 -32.15 9.01 12.30
C ALA A 145 -33.62 9.22 12.70
N ASN A 146 -33.86 10.04 13.73
CA ASN A 146 -35.19 10.38 14.23
C ASN A 146 -35.79 11.67 13.62
N SER A 147 -35.16 12.25 12.59
CA SER A 147 -35.63 13.48 11.91
C SER A 147 -35.88 14.70 12.81
N LYS A 148 -35.16 14.82 13.93
CA LYS A 148 -35.35 15.90 14.92
C LYS A 148 -34.55 17.17 14.57
N LYS A 149 -35.05 17.95 13.61
CA LYS A 149 -34.33 19.10 13.03
C LYS A 149 -33.80 20.13 14.04
N ASP A 150 -34.61 20.52 15.02
CA ASP A 150 -34.19 21.52 16.01
C ASP A 150 -33.10 21.00 16.96
N GLU A 151 -33.17 19.72 17.31
CA GLU A 151 -32.16 19.05 18.14
C GLU A 151 -30.83 18.95 17.38
N ILE A 152 -30.87 18.61 16.08
CA ILE A 152 -29.69 18.55 15.21
C ILE A 152 -28.97 19.90 15.18
N ALA A 153 -29.70 20.99 14.90
CA ALA A 153 -29.09 22.31 14.81
C ALA A 153 -28.40 22.74 16.11
N ARG A 154 -29.03 22.44 17.27
CA ARG A 154 -28.44 22.71 18.59
C ARG A 154 -27.16 21.89 18.82
N LEU A 155 -27.21 20.59 18.56
CA LEU A 155 -26.08 19.69 18.76
C LEU A 155 -24.91 20.03 17.83
N GLU A 156 -25.17 20.36 16.58
CA GLU A 156 -24.13 20.79 15.62
C GLU A 156 -23.48 22.11 16.04
N THR A 157 -24.23 23.03 16.65
CA THR A 157 -23.68 24.27 17.20
C THR A 157 -22.78 24.00 18.41
N GLU A 158 -23.21 23.11 19.32
CA GLU A 158 -22.40 22.69 20.46
C GLU A 158 -21.12 21.97 19.99
N PHE A 159 -21.25 21.08 19.01
CA PHE A 159 -20.14 20.34 18.41
C PHE A 159 -19.07 21.28 17.87
N LYS A 160 -19.44 22.26 17.04
CA LYS A 160 -18.49 23.24 16.48
C LYS A 160 -17.78 24.05 17.57
N SER A 161 -18.48 24.36 18.66
CA SER A 161 -17.90 25.07 19.80
C SER A 161 -16.86 24.22 20.53
N VAL A 162 -17.17 22.95 20.80
CA VAL A 162 -16.22 22.01 21.44
C VAL A 162 -15.04 21.74 20.51
N GLU A 163 -15.28 21.58 19.22
CA GLU A 163 -14.24 21.35 18.21
C GLU A 163 -13.26 22.51 18.16
N SER A 164 -13.78 23.75 18.16
CA SER A 164 -12.96 24.97 18.21
C SER A 164 -12.13 25.09 19.49
N GLN A 165 -12.59 24.50 20.59
CA GLN A 165 -11.81 24.46 21.84
C GLN A 165 -10.71 23.39 21.76
N ALA A 166 -11.02 22.21 21.23
CA ALA A 166 -10.06 21.12 21.05
C ALA A 166 -8.91 21.55 20.12
N ILE A 167 -9.20 22.18 18.99
CA ILE A 167 -8.21 22.63 18.01
C ILE A 167 -7.15 23.56 18.61
N LYS A 168 -7.52 24.39 19.60
CA LYS A 168 -6.56 25.29 20.27
C LYS A 168 -5.48 24.55 21.04
N LEU A 169 -5.74 23.31 21.42
CA LEU A 169 -4.78 22.46 22.11
C LEU A 169 -3.90 21.67 21.14
N VAL A 170 -4.29 21.56 19.87
CA VAL A 170 -3.57 20.79 18.85
C VAL A 170 -2.29 21.51 18.43
N LYS A 171 -1.20 20.77 18.38
CA LYS A 171 0.05 21.20 17.73
C LYS A 171 0.15 20.53 16.38
N GLN A 172 -0.23 21.26 15.33
CA GLN A 172 -0.25 20.73 13.98
C GLN A 172 1.15 20.30 13.52
N ASN A 173 1.23 19.11 12.93
CA ASN A 173 2.45 18.52 12.37
C ASN A 173 3.64 18.43 13.37
N GLU A 174 3.39 18.29 14.68
CA GLU A 174 4.47 18.21 15.67
C GLU A 174 5.39 16.99 15.44
N MET A 175 4.83 15.83 15.03
CA MET A 175 5.64 14.66 14.69
C MET A 175 6.57 14.94 13.50
N GLY A 176 6.05 15.54 12.42
CA GLY A 176 6.87 15.92 11.27
C GLY A 176 7.97 16.90 11.65
N GLN A 177 7.66 17.90 12.47
CA GLN A 177 8.66 18.85 12.99
C GLN A 177 9.74 18.16 13.82
N ILE A 178 9.40 17.20 14.69
CA ILE A 178 10.38 16.42 15.46
C ILE A 178 11.30 15.64 14.51
N VAL A 179 10.72 14.98 13.50
CA VAL A 179 11.48 14.20 12.51
C VAL A 179 12.43 15.12 11.73
N GLU A 180 11.93 16.23 11.19
CA GLU A 180 12.72 17.20 10.42
C GLU A 180 13.85 17.82 11.26
N GLN A 181 13.55 18.26 12.49
CA GLN A 181 14.54 18.85 13.39
C GLN A 181 15.64 17.86 13.79
N ALA A 182 15.32 16.57 13.86
CA ALA A 182 16.29 15.51 14.10
C ALA A 182 17.09 15.08 12.85
N GLY A 183 16.86 15.74 11.70
CA GLY A 183 17.52 15.45 10.42
C GLY A 183 16.88 14.30 9.64
N GLY A 184 15.67 13.91 10.00
CA GLY A 184 14.90 12.88 9.30
C GLY A 184 14.36 13.38 7.98
N VAL A 185 14.22 12.47 7.02
CA VAL A 185 13.76 12.76 5.66
C VAL A 185 12.78 11.71 5.17
N GLY A 186 11.87 12.14 4.30
CA GLY A 186 10.93 11.24 3.63
C GLY A 186 9.86 10.65 4.53
N LEU A 187 9.45 11.36 5.59
CA LEU A 187 8.29 11.00 6.41
C LEU A 187 7.03 10.95 5.55
N ASN A 188 6.54 9.74 5.33
CA ASN A 188 5.36 9.51 4.56
C ASN A 188 4.73 8.15 4.88
N ALA A 189 3.56 7.92 4.31
CA ALA A 189 2.88 6.65 4.33
C ALA A 189 2.19 6.37 2.99
N THR A 190 1.75 5.12 2.83
CA THR A 190 0.89 4.70 1.73
C THR A 190 -0.01 3.56 2.18
N THR A 191 -1.28 3.60 1.79
CA THR A 191 -2.21 2.48 1.89
C THR A 191 -2.53 1.94 0.51
N SER A 192 -2.52 0.63 0.41
CA SER A 192 -2.91 -0.15 -0.77
C SER A 192 -4.03 -1.11 -0.39
N SER A 193 -4.49 -1.92 -1.34
CA SER A 193 -5.47 -2.97 -1.04
C SER A 193 -4.94 -3.98 -0.02
N GLU A 194 -3.63 -4.27 -0.01
CA GLU A 194 -3.06 -5.37 0.80
C GLU A 194 -2.31 -4.87 2.05
N ALA A 195 -1.87 -3.61 2.08
CA ALA A 195 -1.04 -3.13 3.18
C ALA A 195 -1.04 -1.61 3.33
N THR A 196 -0.83 -1.18 4.58
CA THR A 196 -0.48 0.19 4.96
C THR A 196 0.98 0.24 5.42
N ARG A 197 1.74 1.16 4.84
CA ARG A 197 3.19 1.29 5.05
C ARG A 197 3.52 2.69 5.51
N TYR A 198 4.37 2.79 6.51
CA TYR A 198 4.91 4.07 7.00
C TYR A 198 6.42 4.03 6.91
N PHE A 199 7.02 5.06 6.34
CA PHE A 199 8.46 5.04 6.06
C PHE A 199 9.08 6.41 6.20
N TYR A 200 10.32 6.41 6.67
CA TYR A 200 11.19 7.57 6.77
C TYR A 200 12.62 7.11 7.06
N SER A 201 13.56 8.02 6.84
CA SER A 201 14.97 7.78 7.13
C SER A 201 15.49 8.79 8.14
N PHE A 202 16.48 8.38 8.91
CA PHE A 202 17.18 9.21 9.86
C PHE A 202 18.70 9.04 9.75
N PRO A 203 19.49 9.98 10.28
CA PRO A 203 20.88 9.72 10.62
C PRO A 203 20.99 8.49 11.55
N ALA A 204 22.03 7.67 11.38
CA ALA A 204 22.17 6.39 12.09
C ALA A 204 22.14 6.51 13.63
N ASN A 205 22.53 7.66 14.18
CA ASN A 205 22.50 7.94 15.63
C ASN A 205 21.10 8.32 16.18
N LYS A 206 20.03 8.22 15.38
CA LYS A 206 18.65 8.52 15.79
C LYS A 206 17.73 7.29 15.80
N LEU A 207 18.30 6.08 15.79
CA LEU A 207 17.54 4.83 15.86
C LEU A 207 16.57 4.80 17.06
N GLU A 208 17.04 5.21 18.23
CA GLU A 208 16.24 5.23 19.46
C GLU A 208 15.06 6.22 19.38
N LEU A 209 15.27 7.35 18.70
CA LEU A 209 14.19 8.32 18.46
C LEU A 209 13.12 7.70 17.55
N TRP A 210 13.52 7.04 16.46
CA TRP A 210 12.59 6.32 15.59
C TRP A 210 11.78 5.29 16.37
N MET A 211 12.44 4.43 17.16
CA MET A 211 11.77 3.42 17.97
C MET A 211 10.75 4.04 18.94
N SER A 212 11.10 5.16 19.59
CA SER A 212 10.18 5.87 20.48
C SER A 212 8.99 6.47 19.74
N LEU A 213 9.20 7.06 18.56
CA LEU A 213 8.12 7.68 17.77
C LEU A 213 7.15 6.63 17.22
N GLU A 214 7.68 5.56 16.64
CA GLU A 214 6.86 4.45 16.12
C GLU A 214 6.09 3.74 17.23
N SER A 215 6.76 3.47 18.37
CA SER A 215 6.08 2.83 19.50
C SER A 215 4.91 3.67 19.99
N ASP A 216 5.09 4.98 20.14
CA ASP A 216 4.04 5.89 20.62
C ASP A 216 2.87 5.96 19.62
N ARG A 217 3.19 6.02 18.32
CA ARG A 217 2.21 6.07 17.22
C ARG A 217 1.29 4.86 17.17
N PHE A 218 1.80 3.66 17.45
CA PHE A 218 0.99 2.44 17.40
C PHE A 218 0.39 2.03 18.75
N LEU A 219 1.01 2.40 19.87
CA LEU A 219 0.53 2.01 21.18
C LEU A 219 -0.54 2.97 21.72
N ASP A 220 -0.35 4.28 21.54
CA ASP A 220 -1.19 5.32 22.12
C ASP A 220 -1.57 6.43 21.12
N PRO A 221 -2.12 6.09 19.93
CA PRO A 221 -2.54 7.10 18.96
C PRO A 221 -3.70 7.95 19.51
N VAL A 222 -3.72 9.23 19.14
CA VAL A 222 -4.83 10.13 19.41
C VAL A 222 -5.29 10.74 18.10
N PHE A 223 -6.51 10.41 17.69
CA PHE A 223 -7.09 10.82 16.41
C PHE A 223 -7.62 12.26 16.47
N ARG A 224 -6.70 13.22 16.60
CA ARG A 224 -7.02 14.65 16.52
C ARG A 224 -7.47 15.01 15.12
N GLU A 225 -8.23 16.09 15.03
CA GLU A 225 -8.75 16.61 13.75
C GLU A 225 -9.60 15.58 12.97
N PHE A 226 -10.06 14.50 13.61
CA PHE A 226 -10.78 13.38 12.97
C PHE A 226 -11.88 13.85 12.02
N TYR A 227 -12.75 14.75 12.48
CA TYR A 227 -13.90 15.22 11.71
C TYR A 227 -13.51 16.13 10.55
N GLN A 228 -12.44 16.91 10.69
CA GLN A 228 -11.91 17.73 9.60
C GLN A 228 -11.23 16.86 8.55
N GLU A 229 -10.42 15.92 9.00
CA GLU A 229 -9.68 15.00 8.15
C GLU A 229 -10.62 14.09 7.35
N LYS A 230 -11.75 13.68 7.95
CA LYS A 230 -12.80 12.94 7.24
C LYS A 230 -13.29 13.70 6.00
N GLU A 231 -13.52 15.02 6.10
CA GLU A 231 -13.97 15.82 4.96
C GLU A 231 -12.87 15.99 3.89
N VAL A 232 -11.60 16.10 4.32
CA VAL A 232 -10.44 16.13 3.40
C VAL A 232 -10.35 14.83 2.60
N ILE A 233 -10.51 13.68 3.25
CA ILE A 233 -10.43 12.36 2.60
C ILE A 233 -11.61 12.12 1.67
N LEU A 234 -12.81 12.55 2.04
CA LEU A 234 -13.96 12.49 1.15
C LEU A 234 -13.72 13.32 -0.12
N GLU A 235 -13.09 14.49 0.00
CA GLU A 235 -12.70 15.29 -1.16
C GLU A 235 -11.59 14.63 -1.98
N GLU A 236 -10.59 14.00 -1.34
CA GLU A 236 -9.58 13.22 -2.06
C GLU A 236 -10.20 12.07 -2.84
N ARG A 237 -11.13 11.32 -2.23
CA ARG A 237 -11.89 10.26 -2.92
C ARG A 237 -12.64 10.83 -4.12
N ARG A 238 -13.31 11.98 -3.95
CA ARG A 238 -14.02 12.65 -5.03
C ARG A 238 -13.10 12.94 -6.22
N LEU A 239 -11.88 13.41 -5.96
CA LEU A 239 -10.89 13.71 -6.99
C LEU A 239 -10.26 12.46 -7.62
N ARG A 240 -9.89 11.47 -6.79
CA ARG A 240 -9.12 10.27 -7.21
C ARG A 240 -9.97 9.21 -7.87
N VAL A 241 -11.21 9.04 -7.39
CA VAL A 241 -12.13 7.96 -7.81
C VAL A 241 -13.32 8.56 -8.54
N GLU A 242 -14.13 9.38 -7.88
CA GLU A 242 -15.45 9.77 -8.43
C GLU A 242 -15.34 10.63 -9.70
N ASN A 243 -14.34 11.51 -9.78
CA ASN A 243 -14.07 12.36 -10.94
C ASN A 243 -13.09 11.75 -11.95
N SER A 244 -12.66 10.49 -11.75
CA SER A 244 -11.67 9.81 -12.59
C SER A 244 -12.27 8.57 -13.26
N PRO A 245 -12.42 8.53 -14.60
CA PRO A 245 -12.91 7.35 -15.29
C PRO A 245 -12.06 6.09 -15.03
N ILE A 246 -10.75 6.25 -14.87
CA ILE A 246 -9.84 5.15 -14.52
C ILE A 246 -10.07 4.72 -13.07
N GLY A 247 -10.23 5.67 -12.14
CA GLY A 247 -10.50 5.39 -10.74
C GLY A 247 -11.79 4.59 -10.56
N GLN A 248 -12.88 5.01 -11.20
CA GLN A 248 -14.16 4.27 -11.20
C GLN A 248 -14.04 2.88 -11.83
N MET A 249 -13.26 2.74 -12.91
CA MET A 249 -13.04 1.44 -13.56
C MET A 249 -12.29 0.48 -12.64
N VAL A 250 -11.24 0.96 -11.96
CA VAL A 250 -10.43 0.15 -11.05
C VAL A 250 -11.25 -0.27 -9.82
N GLU A 251 -12.00 0.66 -9.21
CA GLU A 251 -12.89 0.35 -8.07
C GLU A 251 -13.87 -0.78 -8.44
N LYS A 252 -14.59 -0.65 -9.56
CA LYS A 252 -15.51 -1.70 -10.06
C LYS A 252 -14.88 -3.03 -10.46
N PHE A 253 -13.56 -3.05 -10.68
CA PHE A 253 -12.85 -4.28 -11.03
C PHE A 253 -12.33 -5.02 -9.81
N ILE A 254 -12.10 -4.30 -8.71
CA ILE A 254 -11.61 -4.83 -7.44
C ILE A 254 -12.76 -5.23 -6.51
N ASP A 255 -13.90 -4.53 -6.56
CA ASP A 255 -15.17 -4.87 -5.90
C ASP A 255 -15.85 -6.11 -6.54
#